data_AF-A0A1F2TS45-F1
#
_entry.id   AF-A0A1F2TS45-F1
#
_cell.length_a   1.000
_cell.length_b   1.000
_cell.length_c   1.000
_cell.angle_alpha   90.00
_cell.angle_beta   90.00
_cell.angle_gamma   90.00
#
_symmetry.space_group_name_H-M   'P 1'
#
loop_
_entity.id
_entity.type
_entity.pdbx_description
1 polymer ?
#
loop_
_entity_poly.entity_id
_entity_poly.type
_entity_poly.pdbx_seq_one_letter_code
_entity_poly.pdbx_strand_id
1 'polypeptide(L)'
;MSFGIPLAPPPINRRPKENAMTIKIVPNEKGNPPGKLADAELHFTSGPLEGLKLIGFGIWERRSGNGRNVTFPARQYSVNGERRSFALLRPMSDAAGQDRIRDLVLQAYGQFEAEAAVAS
;
A
#
# COMPACT_ATOMS: atom_id res chain seq x y z
N MET A 1 -1.77 62.94 -2.88
CA MET A 1 -2.25 61.74 -2.16
C MET A 1 -2.11 60.56 -3.10
N SER A 2 -1.13 59.68 -2.88
CA SER A 2 -0.86 58.54 -3.75
C SER A 2 -1.43 57.27 -3.09
N PHE A 3 -2.44 56.66 -3.70
CA PHE A 3 -2.99 55.38 -3.26
C PHE A 3 -2.11 54.25 -3.83
N GLY A 4 -1.49 53.47 -2.95
CA GLY A 4 -0.70 52.31 -3.32
C GLY A 4 -1.59 51.17 -3.82
N ILE A 5 -1.25 50.61 -4.98
CA ILE A 5 -1.90 49.42 -5.55
C ILE A 5 -1.58 48.23 -4.63
N PRO A 6 -2.56 47.42 -4.21
CA PRO A 6 -2.28 46.23 -3.41
C PRO A 6 -1.55 45.19 -4.27
N LEU A 7 -0.36 44.77 -3.83
CA LEU A 7 0.40 43.69 -4.43
C LEU A 7 -0.43 42.39 -4.31
N ALA A 8 -0.79 41.78 -5.45
CA ALA A 8 -1.47 40.50 -5.46
C ALA A 8 -0.62 39.45 -4.71
N PRO A 9 -1.24 38.54 -3.93
CA PRO A 9 -0.50 37.48 -3.25
C PRO A 9 0.22 36.62 -4.30
N PRO A 10 1.46 36.17 -4.03
CA PRO A 10 2.20 35.35 -4.96
C PRO A 10 1.41 34.07 -5.27
N PRO A 11 1.48 33.56 -6.53
CA PRO A 11 0.81 32.32 -6.89
C PRO A 11 1.30 31.20 -5.99
N ILE A 12 0.37 30.52 -5.30
CA ILE A 12 0.68 29.32 -4.52
C ILE A 12 1.14 28.26 -5.52
N ASN A 13 2.45 28.09 -5.62
CA ASN A 13 3.06 27.02 -6.41
C ASN A 13 2.75 25.70 -5.69
N ARG A 14 1.60 25.09 -6.00
CA ARG A 14 1.31 23.70 -5.58
C ARG A 14 2.31 22.83 -6.33
N ARG A 15 3.44 22.51 -5.68
CA ARG A 15 4.31 21.44 -6.17
C ARG A 15 3.44 20.21 -6.45
N PRO A 16 3.67 19.48 -7.56
CA PRO A 16 3.05 18.17 -7.75
C PRO A 16 3.22 17.40 -6.46
N LYS A 17 2.13 16.82 -5.95
CA LYS A 17 2.14 16.11 -4.68
C LYS A 17 3.10 14.93 -4.86
N GLU A 18 4.34 15.08 -4.41
CA GLU A 18 5.32 13.99 -4.47
C GLU A 18 4.69 12.81 -3.75
N ASN A 19 4.57 11.69 -4.46
CA ASN A 19 4.05 10.47 -3.85
C ASN A 19 5.02 10.10 -2.73
N ALA A 20 4.52 10.04 -1.50
CA ALA A 20 5.34 9.70 -0.33
C ALA A 20 5.78 8.22 -0.33
N MET A 21 5.18 7.40 -1.19
CA MET A 21 5.54 6.01 -1.39
C MET A 21 5.11 5.49 -2.76
N THR A 22 5.73 4.41 -3.21
CA THR A 22 5.29 3.58 -4.34
C THR A 22 4.98 2.15 -3.87
N ILE A 23 4.18 1.41 -4.64
CA ILE A 23 3.85 0.01 -4.33
C ILE A 23 4.46 -0.87 -5.42
N LYS A 24 5.32 -1.80 -5.01
CA LYS A 24 5.91 -2.81 -5.88
C LYS A 24 5.21 -4.14 -5.67
N ILE A 25 4.78 -4.77 -6.75
CA ILE A 25 4.19 -6.11 -6.75
C ILE A 25 5.29 -7.15 -7.00
N VAL A 26 5.26 -8.23 -6.22
CA VAL A 26 6.14 -9.38 -6.36
C VAL A 26 5.25 -10.63 -6.54
N PRO A 27 5.10 -11.16 -7.77
CA PRO A 27 4.22 -12.29 -8.04
C PRO A 27 4.60 -13.55 -7.26
N ASN A 28 3.62 -14.36 -6.88
CA ASN A 28 3.87 -15.67 -6.31
C ASN A 28 4.14 -16.72 -7.40
N GLU A 29 5.31 -16.66 -8.03
CA GLU A 29 5.67 -17.53 -9.17
C GLU A 29 5.66 -19.02 -8.82
N LYS A 30 5.94 -19.37 -7.56
CA LYS A 30 6.02 -20.76 -7.11
C LYS A 30 4.66 -21.31 -6.67
N GLY A 31 3.60 -20.50 -6.66
CA GLY A 31 2.27 -20.90 -6.20
C GLY A 31 2.22 -21.38 -4.75
N ASN A 32 3.22 -21.05 -3.94
CA ASN A 32 3.36 -21.51 -2.56
C ASN A 32 3.57 -20.31 -1.63
N PRO A 33 2.63 -20.02 -0.71
CA PRO A 33 1.44 -20.80 -0.36
C PRO A 33 0.33 -20.77 -1.43
N PRO A 34 -0.49 -21.85 -1.54
CA PRO A 34 -1.64 -21.88 -2.45
C PRO A 34 -2.64 -20.76 -2.19
N GLY A 35 -3.21 -20.20 -3.26
CA GLY A 35 -4.16 -19.09 -3.20
C GLY A 35 -3.53 -17.72 -2.93
N LYS A 36 -2.21 -17.64 -2.69
CA LYS A 36 -1.49 -16.37 -2.67
C LYS A 36 -1.14 -15.97 -4.09
N LEU A 37 -1.51 -14.75 -4.45
CA LEU A 37 -1.33 -14.19 -5.78
C LEU A 37 0.00 -13.44 -5.90
N ALA A 38 0.30 -12.61 -4.91
CA ALA A 38 1.52 -11.80 -4.88
C ALA A 38 1.84 -11.33 -3.46
N ASP A 39 3.06 -10.86 -3.26
CA ASP A 39 3.42 -9.93 -2.20
C ASP A 39 3.39 -8.49 -2.72
N ALA A 40 3.16 -7.55 -1.81
CA ALA A 40 3.32 -6.13 -2.08
C ALA A 40 4.35 -5.52 -1.11
N GLU A 41 5.21 -4.67 -1.66
CA GLU A 41 6.18 -3.87 -0.91
C GLU A 41 5.80 -2.39 -1.05
N LEU A 42 5.74 -1.68 0.08
CA LEU A 42 5.59 -0.22 0.08
C LEU A 42 6.98 0.39 0.17
N HIS A 43 7.40 1.12 -0.85
CA HIS A 43 8.72 1.77 -0.91
C HIS A 43 8.52 3.24 -0.59
N PHE A 44 9.13 3.73 0.50
CA PHE A 44 9.00 5.12 0.91
C PHE A 44 10.00 5.99 0.16
N THR A 45 9.48 7.04 -0.48
CA THR A 45 10.22 7.91 -1.40
C THR A 45 10.43 9.31 -0.86
N SER A 46 9.91 9.62 0.33
CA SER A 46 10.17 10.87 1.03
C SER A 46 9.91 10.76 2.53
N GLY A 47 10.47 11.70 3.29
CA GLY A 47 10.24 11.81 4.74
C GLY A 47 11.12 10.88 5.59
N PRO A 48 10.81 10.69 6.88
CA PRO A 48 11.69 9.96 7.81
C PRO A 48 11.94 8.48 7.47
N LEU A 49 11.12 7.88 6.60
CA LEU A 49 11.26 6.50 6.15
C LEU A 49 11.86 6.39 4.75
N GLU A 50 12.25 7.51 4.13
CA GLU A 50 12.83 7.53 2.78
C GLU A 50 14.00 6.54 2.64
N GLY A 51 13.99 5.78 1.55
CA GLY A 51 14.99 4.73 1.29
C GLY A 51 14.69 3.40 1.99
N LEU A 52 13.62 3.31 2.80
CA LEU A 52 13.14 2.08 3.39
C LEU A 52 11.93 1.52 2.63
N LYS A 53 11.69 0.23 2.84
CA LYS A 53 10.45 -0.43 2.39
C LYS A 53 9.78 -1.18 3.53
N LEU A 54 8.45 -1.16 3.54
CA LEU A 54 7.63 -2.02 4.39
C LEU A 54 7.17 -3.24 3.59
N ILE A 55 7.50 -4.42 4.10
CA ILE A 55 7.16 -5.72 3.51
C ILE A 55 6.14 -6.48 4.36
N GLY A 56 5.56 -7.55 3.81
CA GLY A 56 4.63 -8.43 4.52
C GLY A 56 3.16 -8.20 4.18
N PHE A 57 2.87 -7.37 3.17
CA PHE A 57 1.55 -7.35 2.55
C PHE A 57 1.43 -8.54 1.61
N GLY A 58 0.43 -9.38 1.85
CA GLY A 58 0.12 -10.53 0.98
C GLY A 58 -1.19 -10.32 0.27
N ILE A 59 -1.24 -10.56 -1.03
CA ILE A 59 -2.45 -10.52 -1.85
C ILE A 59 -2.90 -11.95 -2.09
N TRP A 60 -4.16 -12.22 -1.78
CA TRP A 60 -4.74 -13.56 -1.78
C TRP A 60 -6.05 -13.59 -2.55
N GLU A 61 -6.35 -14.74 -3.12
CA GLU A 61 -7.70 -15.07 -3.54
C GLU A 61 -8.64 -15.11 -2.31
N ARG A 62 -9.88 -14.67 -2.49
CA ARG A 62 -10.91 -14.90 -1.47
C ARG A 62 -11.31 -16.38 -1.48
N ARG A 63 -11.48 -16.96 -0.29
CA ARG A 63 -11.88 -18.37 -0.10
C ARG A 63 -13.30 -18.69 -0.61
N SER A 64 -14.14 -17.68 -0.82
CA SER A 64 -15.53 -17.86 -1.25
C SER A 64 -15.94 -16.69 -2.14
N GLY A 65 -16.25 -16.98 -3.40
CA GLY A 65 -16.64 -16.00 -4.42
C GLY A 65 -15.48 -15.37 -5.19
N ASN A 66 -15.81 -14.50 -6.14
CA ASN A 66 -14.83 -13.74 -6.92
C ASN A 66 -14.28 -12.58 -6.10
N GLY A 67 -12.95 -12.45 -6.04
CA GLY A 67 -12.30 -11.26 -5.47
C GLY A 67 -10.98 -11.55 -4.78
N ARG A 68 -10.39 -10.49 -4.25
CA ARG A 68 -9.06 -10.50 -3.61
C ARG A 68 -9.14 -9.99 -2.18
N ASN A 69 -8.16 -10.38 -1.38
CA ASN A 69 -7.96 -9.86 -0.04
C ASN A 69 -6.48 -9.53 0.19
N VAL A 70 -6.22 -8.56 1.06
CA VAL A 70 -4.86 -8.19 1.47
C VAL A 70 -4.67 -8.52 2.94
N THR A 71 -3.67 -9.32 3.25
CA THR A 71 -3.15 -9.50 4.61
C THR A 71 -2.04 -8.51 4.88
N PHE A 72 -1.95 -8.02 6.10
CA PHE A 72 -0.99 -6.98 6.51
C PHE A 72 0.28 -7.59 7.11
N PRO A 73 1.39 -6.83 7.17
CA PRO A 73 2.58 -7.23 7.88
C PRO A 73 2.24 -7.65 9.31
N ALA A 74 2.59 -8.88 9.66
CA ALA A 74 2.24 -9.45 10.95
C ALA A 74 3.36 -10.36 11.46
N ARG A 75 3.61 -10.33 12.76
CA ARG A 75 4.39 -11.38 13.40
C ARG A 75 3.46 -12.52 13.79
N GLN A 76 3.91 -13.74 13.58
CA GLN A 76 3.23 -14.91 14.12
C GLN A 76 3.77 -15.23 15.50
N TYR A 77 2.89 -15.73 16.36
CA TYR A 77 3.24 -16.18 17.70
C TYR A 77 2.28 -17.29 18.12
N SER A 78 2.70 -18.12 19.05
CA SER A 78 1.85 -19.18 19.61
C SER A 78 1.52 -18.89 21.05
N VAL A 79 0.27 -19.09 21.44
CA VAL A 79 -0.19 -19.02 22.83
C VAL A 79 -0.90 -20.33 23.14
N ASN A 80 -0.41 -21.08 24.13
CA ASN A 80 -0.96 -22.39 24.50
C ASN A 80 -1.10 -23.36 23.31
N GLY A 81 -0.13 -23.36 22.39
CA GLY A 81 -0.14 -24.20 21.19
C GLY A 81 -0.98 -23.66 20.01
N GLU A 82 -1.78 -22.60 20.21
CA GLU A 82 -2.56 -21.97 19.14
C GLU A 82 -1.73 -20.89 18.42
N ARG A 83 -1.62 -20.99 17.09
CA ARG A 83 -0.94 -19.99 16.25
C ARG A 83 -1.84 -18.78 16.03
N ARG A 84 -1.35 -17.60 16.42
CA ARG A 84 -2.01 -16.31 16.23
C ARG A 84 -1.13 -15.36 15.42
N SER A 85 -1.76 -14.35 14.84
CA SER A 85 -1.11 -13.30 14.06
C SER A 85 -1.31 -11.95 14.73
N PHE A 86 -0.23 -11.19 14.90
CA PHE A 86 -0.26 -9.83 15.42
C PHE A 86 0.18 -8.85 14.33
N ALA A 87 -0.77 -8.04 13.84
CA ALA A 87 -0.52 -7.04 12.80
C ALA A 87 0.41 -5.93 13.32
N LEU A 88 1.41 -5.58 12.52
CA LEU A 88 2.43 -4.58 12.85
C LEU A 88 2.04 -3.18 12.40
N LEU A 89 1.32 -3.05 11.29
CA LEU A 89 0.74 -1.78 10.85
C LEU A 89 -0.70 -1.70 11.35
N ARG A 90 -0.98 -0.83 12.32
CA ARG A 90 -2.28 -0.74 12.99
C ARG A 90 -2.87 0.67 12.87
N PRO A 91 -4.20 0.80 12.80
CA PRO A 91 -4.84 2.10 12.88
C PRO A 91 -4.55 2.75 14.24
N MET A 92 -4.33 4.06 14.25
CA MET A 92 -4.14 4.81 15.50
C MET A 92 -5.47 5.14 16.20
N SER A 93 -6.54 5.36 15.43
CA SER A 93 -7.87 5.68 15.96
C SER A 93 -8.96 4.91 15.21
N ASP A 94 -9.24 5.29 13.98
CA ASP A 94 -10.31 4.70 13.17
C ASP A 94 -9.88 3.35 12.57
N ALA A 95 -10.72 2.33 12.75
CA ALA A 95 -10.53 1.01 12.16
C ALA A 95 -10.43 1.07 10.62
N ALA A 96 -11.07 2.04 9.97
CA ALA A 96 -10.96 2.27 8.53
C ALA A 96 -9.58 2.80 8.08
N GLY A 97 -8.68 3.12 9.02
CA GLY A 97 -7.33 3.63 8.71
C GLY A 97 -6.48 2.68 7.86
N GLN A 98 -6.84 1.40 7.79
CA GLN A 98 -6.19 0.41 6.92
C GLN A 98 -6.81 0.27 5.52
N ASP A 99 -8.03 0.76 5.31
CA ASP A 99 -8.78 0.52 4.07
C ASP A 99 -8.10 1.19 2.90
N ARG A 100 -7.65 2.44 3.08
CA ARG A 100 -6.96 3.19 2.04
C ARG A 100 -5.71 2.46 1.51
N ILE A 101 -4.89 1.91 2.40
CA ILE A 101 -3.68 1.20 1.94
C ILE A 101 -4.03 -0.15 1.31
N ARG A 102 -5.09 -0.83 1.79
CA ARG A 102 -5.61 -2.04 1.16
C ARG A 102 -6.02 -1.77 -0.30
N ASP A 103 -6.76 -0.70 -0.52
CA ASP A 103 -7.25 -0.33 -1.85
C ASP A 103 -6.10 0.03 -2.79
N LEU A 104 -5.10 0.79 -2.31
CA LEU A 104 -3.91 1.11 -3.10
C LEU A 104 -3.11 -0.13 -3.49
N VAL A 105 -2.97 -1.12 -2.59
CA VAL A 105 -2.30 -2.40 -2.90
C VAL A 105 -3.08 -3.19 -3.95
N LEU A 106 -4.41 -3.27 -3.83
CA LEU A 106 -5.26 -3.96 -4.81
C LEU A 106 -5.25 -3.26 -6.18
N GLN A 107 -5.25 -1.92 -6.19
CA GLN A 107 -5.13 -1.13 -7.41
C GLN A 107 -3.79 -1.39 -8.10
N ALA A 108 -2.67 -1.33 -7.37
CA ALA A 108 -1.35 -1.60 -7.92
C ALA A 108 -1.25 -3.02 -8.49
N TYR A 109 -1.89 -4.00 -7.83
CA TYR A 109 -1.94 -5.36 -8.34
C TYR A 109 -2.76 -5.49 -9.64
N GLY A 110 -3.90 -4.82 -9.73
CA GLY A 110 -4.69 -4.79 -10.97
C GLY A 110 -3.95 -4.14 -12.14
N GLN A 111 -3.17 -3.08 -11.88
CA GLN A 111 -2.30 -2.44 -12.88
C GLN A 111 -1.19 -3.39 -13.34
N PHE A 112 -0.53 -4.05 -12.39
CA PHE A 112 0.50 -5.04 -12.67
C PHE A 112 0.00 -6.16 -13.61
N GLU A 113 -1.20 -6.69 -13.37
CA GLU A 113 -1.78 -7.72 -14.23
C GLU A 113 -2.15 -7.18 -15.63
N ALA A 114 -2.67 -5.96 -15.71
CA ALA A 114 -3.00 -5.35 -16.99
C ALA A 114 -1.75 -5.14 -17.85
N GLU A 115 -0.64 -4.71 -17.24
CA GLU A 115 0.66 -4.55 -17.91
C GLU A 115 1.22 -5.91 -18.37
N ALA A 116 1.15 -6.94 -17.52
CA ALA A 116 1.60 -8.29 -17.86
C ALA A 116 0.80 -8.89 -19.03
N ALA A 117 -0.51 -8.63 -19.10
CA ALA A 117 -1.37 -9.11 -20.18
C ALA A 117 -1.12 -8.41 -21.53
N VAL A 118 -0.63 -7.17 -21.52
CA VAL A 118 -0.25 -6.45 -22.76
C VAL A 118 1.14 -6.90 -23.26
N ALA A 119 2.01 -7.36 -22.36
CA ALA A 119 3.35 -7.81 -22.69
C ALA A 119 3.43 -9.27 -23.18
N SER A 120 2.34 -10.05 -23.06
CA SER A 120 2.21 -11.44 -23.50
C SER A 120 1.56 -11.57 -24.88
#